data_AF-A0A9E4NLL0-F1
#
_entry.id   AF-A0A9E4NLL0-F1
#
_cell.length_a   1.000
_cell.length_b   1.000
_cell.length_c   1.000
_cell.angle_alpha   90.00
_cell.angle_beta   90.00
_cell.angle_gamma   90.00
#
_symmetry.space_group_name_H-M   'P 1'
#
loop_
_entity.id
_entity.type
_entity.pdbx_description
1 polymer ?
#
loop_
_entity_poly.entity_id
_entity_poly.type
_entity_poly.pdbx_seq_one_letter_code
_entity_poly.pdbx_strand_id
1 'polypeptide(L)'
;MQLNLIIDDWSMDLKIPDGYLEAMRTSFDNMDKDMDRGWQIGQRWVKNPNPIQRCQLVAGKLLTALESDNEQLALMMGGYILSRMPNVKQVVIDNTGVPEETSFNTQTS
;
A
#
# COMPACT_ATOMS: atom_id res chain seq x y z
N MET A 1 6.24 -2.25 -14.30
CA MET A 1 5.48 -3.31 -13.54
C MET A 1 4.09 -2.80 -13.16
N GLN A 2 3.15 -3.63 -12.68
CA GLN A 2 1.81 -3.15 -12.30
C GLN A 2 1.27 -3.83 -11.03
N LEU A 3 0.40 -3.11 -10.32
CA LEU A 3 -0.34 -3.57 -9.15
C LEU A 3 -1.83 -3.46 -9.43
N ASN A 4 -2.56 -4.59 -9.39
CA ASN A 4 -4.00 -4.58 -9.50
C ASN A 4 -4.62 -4.20 -8.15
N LEU A 5 -5.54 -3.24 -8.16
CA LEU A 5 -6.27 -2.79 -6.99
C LEU A 5 -7.72 -3.17 -7.16
N ILE A 6 -8.31 -3.80 -6.14
CA ILE A 6 -9.75 -4.08 -6.05
C ILE A 6 -10.29 -3.32 -4.85
N ILE A 7 -11.35 -2.54 -5.06
CA ILE A 7 -12.05 -1.77 -4.04
C ILE A 7 -13.55 -1.98 -4.31
N ASP A 8 -14.26 -2.62 -3.39
CA ASP A 8 -15.65 -3.08 -3.59
C ASP A 8 -15.86 -3.75 -4.97
N ASP A 9 -16.73 -3.18 -5.79
CA ASP A 9 -17.13 -3.69 -7.10
C ASP A 9 -16.24 -3.19 -8.26
N TRP A 10 -15.24 -2.36 -7.98
CA TRP A 10 -14.38 -1.79 -9.02
C TRP A 10 -12.92 -2.23 -8.85
N SER A 11 -12.20 -2.21 -9.97
CA SER A 11 -10.78 -2.54 -9.99
C SER A 11 -10.01 -1.66 -10.97
N MET A 12 -8.74 -1.45 -10.69
CA MET A 12 -7.84 -0.72 -11.57
C MET A 12 -6.42 -1.29 -11.54
N ASP A 13 -5.68 -1.11 -12.63
CA ASP A 13 -4.27 -1.44 -12.69
C ASP A 13 -3.42 -0.18 -12.49
N LEU A 14 -2.75 -0.10 -11.34
CA LEU A 14 -1.77 0.95 -11.07
C LEU A 14 -0.45 0.57 -11.72
N LYS A 15 -0.09 1.28 -12.79
CA LYS A 15 1.17 1.09 -13.52
C LYS A 15 2.30 1.81 -12.80
N ILE A 16 3.32 1.04 -12.39
CA ILE A 16 4.55 1.59 -11.81
C ILE A 16 5.61 1.69 -12.91
N PRO A 17 6.13 2.92 -13.19
CA PRO A 17 7.19 3.12 -14.17
C PRO A 17 8.43 2.29 -13.85
N ASP A 18 9.16 1.89 -14.88
CA ASP A 18 10.42 1.17 -14.70
C ASP A 18 11.46 2.06 -14.00
N GLY A 19 12.25 1.48 -13.10
CA GLY A 19 13.20 2.20 -12.25
C GLY A 19 12.58 3.04 -11.12
N TYR A 20 11.24 3.17 -11.05
CA TYR A 20 10.58 3.98 -10.02
C TYR A 20 10.86 3.47 -8.60
N LEU A 21 10.82 2.15 -8.39
CA LEU A 21 11.09 1.57 -7.08
C LEU A 21 12.51 1.86 -6.58
N GLU A 22 13.48 1.84 -7.50
CA GLU A 22 14.87 2.14 -7.19
C GLU A 22 15.05 3.62 -6.85
N ALA A 23 14.44 4.50 -7.64
CA ALA A 23 14.45 5.94 -7.42
C ALA A 23 13.82 6.34 -6.08
N MET A 24 12.76 5.63 -5.66
CA MET A 24 11.99 5.95 -4.44
C MET A 24 12.47 5.20 -3.19
N ARG A 25 13.53 4.40 -3.29
CA ARG A 25 14.03 3.56 -2.18
C ARG A 25 14.23 4.35 -0.88
N THR A 26 14.89 5.49 -0.94
CA THR A 26 15.11 6.35 0.24
C THR A 26 13.79 6.85 0.85
N SER A 27 12.81 7.18 0.01
CA SER A 27 11.48 7.61 0.47
C SER A 27 10.76 6.47 1.19
N PHE A 28 10.82 5.24 0.65
CA PHE A 28 10.23 4.07 1.29
C PHE A 28 10.90 3.73 2.63
N ASP A 29 12.23 3.85 2.70
CA ASP A 29 12.97 3.64 3.96
C ASP A 29 12.61 4.70 5.01
N ASN A 30 12.32 5.93 4.60
CA ASN A 30 11.82 6.98 5.50
C ASN A 30 10.38 6.70 5.97
N MET A 31 9.52 6.18 5.10
CA MET A 31 8.18 5.73 5.48
C MET A 31 8.23 4.62 6.54
N ASP A 32 9.16 3.68 6.42
CA ASP A 32 9.36 2.65 7.43
C ASP A 32 9.75 3.21 8.79
N LYS A 33 10.74 4.12 8.81
CA LYS A 33 11.17 4.79 10.04
C LYS A 33 10.07 5.65 10.67
N ASP A 34 9.24 6.25 9.83
CA ASP A 34 8.06 6.97 10.29
C ASP A 34 7.04 6.03 10.94
N MET A 35 6.83 4.85 10.36
CA MET A 35 5.95 3.82 10.92
C MET A 35 6.49 3.16 12.19
N ASP A 36 7.81 3.09 12.37
CA ASP A 36 8.47 2.60 13.60
C ASP A 36 8.11 3.42 14.85
N ARG A 37 7.61 4.66 14.68
CA ARG A 37 7.18 5.52 15.78
C ARG A 37 5.81 5.14 16.37
N GLY A 38 5.13 4.20 15.72
CA GLY A 38 3.79 3.76 16.07
C GLY A 38 2.72 4.57 15.36
N TRP A 39 1.66 3.87 14.95
CA TRP A 39 0.60 4.41 14.11
C TRP A 39 -0.76 3.89 14.55
N GLN A 40 -1.79 4.68 14.28
CA GLN A 40 -3.16 4.21 14.35
C GLN A 40 -3.50 3.40 13.10
N ILE A 41 -3.92 2.15 13.31
CA ILE A 41 -4.42 1.23 12.27
C ILE A 41 -5.85 0.90 12.65
N GLY A 42 -6.81 1.41 11.86
CA GLY A 42 -8.23 1.36 12.21
C GLY A 42 -8.48 2.00 13.58
N GLN A 43 -9.07 1.23 14.49
CA GLN A 43 -9.37 1.68 15.86
C GLN A 43 -8.22 1.41 16.86
N ARG A 44 -7.08 0.88 16.41
CA ARG A 44 -6.00 0.42 17.30
C ARG A 44 -4.72 1.22 17.11
N TRP A 45 -4.07 1.56 18.23
CA TRP A 45 -2.71 2.08 18.19
C TRP A 45 -1.70 0.93 18.18
N VAL A 46 -0.85 0.89 17.16
CA VAL A 46 0.19 -0.15 16.99
C VAL A 46 1.55 0.49 17.09
N LYS A 47 2.30 0.20 18.17
CA LYS A 47 3.59 0.83 18.47
C LYS A 47 4.69 0.49 17.46
N ASN A 48 4.70 -0.72 16.92
CA ASN A 48 5.65 -1.14 15.89
C ASN A 48 4.92 -2.04 14.89
N PRO A 49 4.30 -1.47 13.85
CA PRO A 49 3.58 -2.24 12.85
C PRO A 49 4.51 -3.23 12.14
N ASN A 50 4.08 -4.48 12.04
CA ASN A 50 4.79 -5.49 11.25
C ASN A 50 4.68 -5.18 9.74
N PRO A 51 5.46 -5.86 8.87
CA PRO A 51 5.45 -5.56 7.44
C PRO A 51 4.07 -5.63 6.75
N ILE A 52 3.21 -6.57 7.17
CA ILE A 52 1.84 -6.68 6.64
C ILE A 52 1.00 -5.48 7.09
N GLN A 53 1.05 -5.13 8.37
CA GLN A 53 0.32 -3.99 8.92
C GLN A 53 0.75 -2.66 8.30
N ARG A 54 2.04 -2.49 7.97
CA ARG A 54 2.52 -1.32 7.22
C ARG A 54 1.90 -1.26 5.83
N CYS A 55 1.86 -2.38 5.12
CA CYS A 55 1.23 -2.44 3.81
C CYS A 55 -0.28 -2.16 3.89
N GLN A 56 -0.97 -2.63 4.93
CA GLN A 56 -2.39 -2.33 5.18
C GLN A 56 -2.63 -0.83 5.42
N LEU A 57 -1.79 -0.20 6.24
CA LEU A 57 -1.83 1.26 6.45
C LEU A 57 -1.61 2.02 5.14
N VAL A 58 -0.61 1.61 4.36
CA VAL A 58 -0.28 2.23 3.08
C VAL A 58 -1.37 2.00 2.03
N ALA A 59 -2.04 0.85 2.04
CA ALA A 59 -3.19 0.58 1.18
C ALA A 59 -4.38 1.49 1.51
N GLY A 60 -4.64 1.78 2.79
CA GLY A 60 -5.63 2.80 3.18
C GLY A 60 -5.25 4.19 2.67
N LYS A 61 -3.97 4.59 2.78
CA LYS A 61 -3.48 5.87 2.22
C LYS A 61 -3.56 5.90 0.69
N LEU A 62 -3.34 4.77 0.03
CA LEU A 62 -3.51 4.62 -1.41
C LEU A 62 -4.96 4.87 -1.81
N LEU A 63 -5.93 4.28 -1.11
CA LEU A 63 -7.35 4.54 -1.33
C LEU A 63 -7.67 6.04 -1.19
N THR A 64 -7.26 6.68 -0.09
CA THR A 64 -7.48 8.13 0.09
C THR A 64 -6.84 8.97 -1.02
N ALA A 65 -5.66 8.57 -1.50
CA ALA A 65 -4.98 9.25 -2.60
C ALA A 65 -5.77 9.12 -3.92
N LEU A 66 -6.34 7.95 -4.20
CA LEU A 66 -7.19 7.71 -5.36
C LEU A 66 -8.49 8.52 -5.27
N GLU A 67 -9.15 8.52 -4.11
CA GLU A 67 -10.37 9.31 -3.86
C GLU A 67 -10.15 10.82 -3.97
N SER A 68 -8.91 11.27 -3.76
CA SER A 68 -8.51 12.68 -3.86
C SER A 68 -7.86 13.04 -5.20
N ASP A 69 -7.92 12.16 -6.20
CA ASP A 69 -7.28 12.31 -7.52
C ASP A 69 -5.76 12.64 -7.43
N ASN A 70 -5.10 12.21 -6.36
CA ASN A 70 -3.68 12.45 -6.14
C ASN A 70 -2.84 11.29 -6.68
N GLU A 71 -2.69 11.28 -8.01
CA GLU A 71 -1.98 10.22 -8.75
C GLU A 71 -0.54 10.03 -8.26
N GLN A 72 0.15 11.12 -7.91
CA GLN A 72 1.53 11.05 -7.43
C GLN A 72 1.62 10.31 -6.09
N LEU A 73 0.70 10.61 -5.16
CA LEU A 73 0.63 9.93 -3.88
C LEU A 73 0.21 8.47 -4.06
N ALA A 74 -0.79 8.20 -4.91
CA ALA A 74 -1.22 6.85 -5.23
C ALA A 74 -0.07 6.01 -5.80
N LEU A 75 0.70 6.57 -6.74
CA LEU A 75 1.88 5.92 -7.30
C LEU A 75 2.94 5.60 -6.23
N MET A 76 3.18 6.54 -5.30
CA MET A 76 4.12 6.33 -4.21
C MET A 76 3.65 5.23 -3.25
N MET A 77 2.36 5.20 -2.88
CA MET A 77 1.81 4.18 -1.99
C MET A 77 1.82 2.79 -2.65
N GLY A 78 1.40 2.68 -3.90
CA GLY A 78 1.47 1.43 -4.65
C GLY A 78 2.91 0.94 -4.86
N GLY A 79 3.83 1.85 -5.14
CA GLY A 79 5.25 1.56 -5.23
C GLY A 79 5.84 1.04 -3.92
N TYR A 80 5.44 1.63 -2.78
CA TYR A 80 5.87 1.14 -1.46
C TYR A 80 5.40 -0.30 -1.22
N ILE A 81 4.14 -0.62 -1.50
CA ILE A 81 3.59 -1.98 -1.35
C ILE A 81 4.41 -2.98 -2.17
N LEU A 82 4.67 -2.68 -3.45
CA LEU A 82 5.50 -3.53 -4.32
C LEU A 82 6.97 -3.61 -3.87
N SER A 83 7.51 -2.56 -3.25
CA SER A 83 8.88 -2.58 -2.71
C SER A 83 9.02 -3.52 -1.51
N ARG A 84 8.01 -3.59 -0.64
CA ARG A 84 8.03 -4.44 0.56
C ARG A 84 7.44 -5.84 0.33
N MET A 85 6.57 -5.97 -0.65
CA MET A 85 5.94 -7.23 -1.06
C MET A 85 6.07 -7.44 -2.58
N PRO A 86 7.27 -7.78 -3.09
CA PRO A 86 7.54 -7.84 -4.54
C PRO A 86 6.75 -8.91 -5.29
N ASN A 87 6.22 -9.91 -4.58
CA ASN A 87 5.42 -11.01 -5.17
C ASN A 87 3.93 -10.71 -5.23
N VAL A 88 3.48 -9.59 -4.66
CA VAL A 88 2.06 -9.20 -4.71
C VAL A 88 1.71 -8.73 -6.11
N LYS A 89 0.58 -9.23 -6.60
CA LYS A 89 0.01 -8.81 -7.89
C LYS A 89 -1.28 -8.04 -7.71
N GLN A 90 -2.00 -8.32 -6.65
CA GLN A 90 -3.29 -7.73 -6.38
C GLN A 90 -3.43 -7.35 -4.90
N VAL A 91 -4.01 -6.18 -4.66
CA VAL A 91 -4.42 -5.72 -3.34
C VAL A 91 -5.94 -5.55 -3.36
N VAL A 92 -6.62 -6.25 -2.46
CA VAL A 92 -8.05 -6.02 -2.20
C VAL A 92 -8.11 -5.09 -1.00
N ILE A 93 -8.42 -3.82 -1.24
CA ILE A 93 -8.41 -2.79 -0.21
C ILE A 93 -9.77 -2.75 0.46
N ASP A 94 -9.77 -2.88 1.79
CA ASP A 94 -10.97 -2.59 2.58
C ASP A 94 -11.19 -1.07 2.64
N ASN A 95 -12.37 -0.62 2.25
CA ASN A 95 -12.80 0.78 2.36
C ASN A 95 -13.82 1.00 3.51
N THR A 96 -14.13 -0.04 4.29
CA THR A 96 -15.09 0.05 5.40
C THR A 96 -14.46 0.60 6.68
N GLY A 97 -13.15 0.80 6.68
CA GLY A 97 -12.40 1.37 7.80
C GLY A 97 -11.77 0.33 8.71
N VAL A 98 -11.62 -0.91 8.22
CA VAL A 98 -10.93 -2.02 8.88
C VAL A 98 -9.70 -2.41 8.03
N PRO A 99 -8.57 -1.68 8.15
CA PRO A 99 -7.38 -1.93 7.34
C PRO A 99 -6.88 -3.39 7.44
N GLU A 100 -7.17 -4.07 8.54
CA GLU A 100 -6.82 -5.48 8.73
C GLU A 100 -7.50 -6.44 7.74
N GLU A 101 -8.66 -6.06 7.17
CA GLU A 101 -9.37 -6.83 6.13
C GLU A 101 -8.77 -6.60 4.72
N THR A 102 -7.86 -5.63 4.57
CA THR A 102 -7.09 -5.48 3.33
C THR A 102 -6.20 -6.70 3.13
N SER A 103 -6.34 -7.35 1.97
CA SER A 103 -5.62 -8.57 1.62
C SER A 103 -4.70 -8.39 0.42
N PHE A 104 -3.60 -9.16 0.44
CA PHE A 104 -2.53 -9.10 -0.56
C PHE A 104 -2.41 -10.45 -1.24
N ASN A 105 -2.81 -10.50 -2.51
CA ASN A 105 -2.81 -11.74 -3.28
C ASN A 105 -1.51 -11.83 -4.08
N THR A 106 -0.78 -12.92 -3.82
CA THR A 106 0.35 -13.36 -4.63
C THR A 106 -0.19 -14.36 -5.65
N GLN A 107 0.28 -14.30 -6.89
CA GLN A 107 -0.10 -15.29 -7.87
C GLN A 107 0.65 -16.58 -7.53
N THR A 108 -0.07 -17.60 -7.06
CA THR A 108 0.46 -18.96 -6.98
C THR A 108 0.45 -19.50 -8.41
N SER A 109 1.64 -19.71 -8.98
CA SER A 109 1.81 -20.49 -10.21
C SER A 109 1.43 -21.94 -10.00
#